data_AF-A0AAW1PJZ3-F1
#
_entry.id   AF-A0AAW1PJZ3-F1
#
_cell.length_a   1.000
_cell.length_b   1.000
_cell.length_c   1.000
_cell.angle_alpha   90.00
_cell.angle_beta   90.00
_cell.angle_gamma   90.00
#
_symmetry.space_group_name_H-M   'P 1'
#
loop_
_entity.id
_entity.type
_entity.pdbx_description
1 polymer ?
#
loop_
_entity_poly.entity_id
_entity_poly.type
_entity_poly.pdbx_seq_one_letter_code
_entity_poly.pdbx_strand_id
1 'polypeptide(L)'
;MLILLSPAKTLNMSKSSHQLRATPPFAKDGEVLVQELAKLSLAGMKSLLGVSDAIARLNHERYQHWEQQPSKQAVLAFDGPAYKGLDAPSLSDEDLQWAQERLRILCGLYGILRPMDAIKPYRLDMSKKLANAKWKDLYAFWGGSLTLSLNAELLRMPEDERFVVNCASQEYFKAIQPADLAGPVYTMAFPGPSVFAKQARGAMVRYIIKERVTTPEGLKGFTGTSGEWQFDDGQSKHSEFVFVRTAGKATSKAAGKAAAKPAAQRRKPRSGRSLVVQAQASAGGVGVFQKLGRVLKEKAQGDLDRIFKGASKTREKLGVVDELLTYWNLEDAEDTLEELEEALITADFGPRTALKIVDVIRTKIENGDLKTGADIRRELKSSIVGLLTQRGGSSELSLGDTKPAVVLVVGVNGGGKTTSIGKLSHKLSQQGAKVLLAAGDTFRAAAAEQLAEWAERSGSQIVVAKNNKQRPDSLMYETVDRAMREELDVVICDTSGRLHTNTGLMEELAKSKRAIGKRLPGAPHEVILVLDGTTGLNMLNQAREFHQTVGLTGIILTKLDGTARGGAVVSVVDELGIPIKFVGVGETVEDLQPFDAQSFVDALFPAS
;
A
#
# COMPACT_ATOMS: atom_id res chain seq x y z
N MET A 1 -16.28 36.97 12.44
CA MET A 1 -15.60 35.89 11.70
C MET A 1 -16.22 34.55 12.05
N LEU A 2 -16.33 33.61 11.08
CA LEU A 2 -16.66 32.20 11.34
C LEU A 2 -15.48 31.28 11.01
N ILE A 3 -15.28 30.26 11.84
CA ILE A 3 -14.22 29.26 11.70
C ILE A 3 -14.88 27.93 11.34
N LEU A 4 -14.44 27.28 10.26
CA LEU A 4 -14.95 25.98 9.85
C LEU A 4 -13.95 24.88 10.19
N LEU A 5 -14.41 23.79 10.81
CA LEU A 5 -13.61 22.61 11.13
C LEU A 5 -14.34 21.33 10.69
N SER A 6 -13.59 20.30 10.30
CA SER A 6 -14.15 18.97 10.05
C SER A 6 -14.48 18.22 11.35
N PRO A 7 -15.39 17.24 11.34
CA PRO A 7 -15.60 16.35 12.46
C PRO A 7 -14.50 15.28 12.47
N ALA A 8 -14.40 14.52 13.56
CA ALA A 8 -13.60 13.30 13.59
C ALA A 8 -14.47 12.07 13.36
N LYS A 9 -13.88 11.02 12.77
CA LYS A 9 -14.54 9.72 12.58
C LYS A 9 -14.72 8.95 13.89
N THR A 10 -13.77 9.12 14.80
CA THR A 10 -13.75 8.54 16.15
C THR A 10 -14.39 9.51 17.14
N LEU A 11 -15.04 8.95 18.14
CA LEU A 11 -15.82 9.69 19.12
C LEU A 11 -15.55 9.16 20.52
N ASN A 12 -15.24 10.05 21.45
CA ASN A 12 -15.10 9.77 22.86
C ASN A 12 -16.39 10.15 23.59
N MET A 13 -17.21 9.16 23.95
CA MET A 13 -18.49 9.35 24.64
C MET A 13 -18.40 9.22 26.18
N SER A 14 -17.19 9.26 26.76
CA SER A 14 -17.03 9.29 28.21
C SER A 14 -17.66 10.54 28.83
N LYS A 15 -18.11 10.44 30.09
CA LYS A 15 -18.76 11.55 30.82
C LYS A 15 -17.80 12.76 30.90
N SER A 16 -18.29 13.95 30.57
CA SER A 16 -17.59 15.22 30.72
C SER A 16 -18.02 15.98 31.99
N SER A 17 -17.13 16.83 32.50
CA SER A 17 -17.39 17.74 33.64
C SER A 17 -18.23 18.96 33.27
N HIS A 18 -18.31 19.33 31.98
CA HIS A 18 -19.06 20.49 31.52
C HIS A 18 -20.56 20.18 31.37
N GLN A 19 -21.41 20.92 32.10
CA GLN A 19 -22.87 20.87 31.98
C GLN A 19 -23.41 22.00 31.13
N LEU A 20 -23.34 21.86 29.80
CA LEU A 20 -24.07 22.70 28.85
C LEU A 20 -24.52 21.85 27.65
N ARG A 21 -25.80 21.91 27.28
CA ARG A 21 -26.38 21.16 26.14
C ARG A 21 -27.16 22.11 25.23
N ALA A 22 -26.67 22.35 24.02
CA ALA A 22 -27.41 23.05 22.98
C ALA A 22 -27.96 22.06 21.94
N THR A 23 -29.07 22.41 21.29
CA THR A 23 -29.62 21.60 20.19
C THR A 23 -28.92 21.98 18.88
N PRO A 24 -28.45 21.00 18.08
CA PRO A 24 -27.92 21.25 16.74
C PRO A 24 -28.89 22.09 15.88
N PRO A 25 -28.41 23.10 15.13
CA PRO A 25 -29.24 23.93 14.25
C PRO A 25 -30.09 23.11 13.26
N PHE A 26 -29.53 22.02 12.73
CA PHE A 26 -30.17 21.15 11.75
C PHE A 26 -30.66 19.83 12.36
N ALA A 27 -31.08 19.82 13.63
CA ALA A 27 -31.51 18.59 14.31
C ALA A 27 -32.62 17.84 13.55
N LYS A 28 -33.61 18.57 13.00
CA LYS A 28 -34.72 17.99 12.23
C LYS A 28 -34.26 17.36 10.92
N ASP A 29 -33.34 18.00 10.19
CA ASP A 29 -32.78 17.44 8.96
C ASP A 29 -31.90 16.21 9.26
N GLY A 30 -31.14 16.26 10.36
CA GLY A 30 -30.36 15.12 10.84
C GLY A 30 -31.23 13.92 11.20
N GLU A 31 -32.41 14.12 11.80
CA GLU A 31 -33.37 13.04 12.08
C GLU A 31 -33.83 12.33 10.79
N VAL A 32 -34.01 13.05 9.69
CA VAL A 32 -34.33 12.45 8.38
C VAL A 32 -33.23 11.50 7.93
N LEU A 33 -31.96 11.89 8.08
CA LEU A 33 -30.81 11.03 7.75
C LEU A 33 -30.72 9.82 8.68
N VAL A 34 -30.94 9.98 9.98
CA VAL A 34 -30.96 8.86 10.94
C VAL A 34 -32.02 7.84 10.55
N GLN A 35 -33.24 8.29 10.20
CA GLN A 35 -34.32 7.41 9.77
C GLN A 35 -33.98 6.63 8.50
N GLU A 36 -33.27 7.23 7.55
CA GLU A 36 -32.80 6.51 6.36
C GLU A 36 -31.69 5.51 6.69
N LEU A 37 -30.74 5.88 7.55
CA LEU A 37 -29.65 4.99 7.97
C LEU A 37 -30.16 3.78 8.78
N ALA A 38 -31.19 3.98 9.61
CA ALA A 38 -31.82 2.93 10.39
C ALA A 38 -32.55 1.87 9.53
N LYS A 39 -32.85 2.17 8.26
CA LYS A 39 -33.47 1.22 7.30
C LYS A 39 -32.45 0.31 6.61
N LEU A 40 -31.16 0.64 6.66
CA LEU A 40 -30.13 -0.14 5.97
C LEU A 40 -29.96 -1.51 6.63
N SER A 41 -29.82 -2.56 5.82
CA SER A 41 -29.37 -3.86 6.32
C SER A 41 -27.94 -3.78 6.84
N LEU A 42 -27.51 -4.75 7.64
CA LEU A 42 -26.12 -4.84 8.10
C LEU A 42 -25.11 -4.82 6.93
N ALA A 43 -25.39 -5.54 5.84
CA ALA A 43 -24.57 -5.54 4.64
C ALA A 43 -24.56 -4.17 3.95
N GLY A 44 -25.71 -3.48 3.90
CA GLY A 44 -25.81 -2.12 3.39
C GLY A 44 -25.00 -1.12 4.24
N MET A 45 -25.10 -1.21 5.56
CA MET A 45 -24.32 -0.39 6.50
C MET A 45 -22.82 -0.61 6.33
N LYS A 46 -22.38 -1.88 6.24
CA LYS A 46 -20.98 -2.22 5.97
C LYS A 46 -20.47 -1.60 4.67
N SER A 47 -21.25 -1.73 3.61
CA SER A 47 -20.93 -1.20 2.28
C SER A 47 -20.85 0.33 2.29
N LEU A 48 -21.85 1.01 2.88
CA LEU A 48 -21.89 2.47 2.98
C LEU A 48 -20.67 3.02 3.74
N LEU A 49 -20.38 2.44 4.91
CA LEU A 49 -19.32 2.94 5.78
C LEU A 49 -17.93 2.50 5.32
N GLY A 50 -17.81 1.38 4.62
CA GLY A 50 -16.53 0.81 4.20
C GLY A 50 -15.71 0.32 5.39
N VAL A 51 -16.34 -0.41 6.31
CA VAL A 51 -15.75 -0.80 7.61
C VAL A 51 -15.84 -2.31 7.86
N SER A 52 -15.18 -2.80 8.91
CA SER A 52 -15.26 -4.20 9.34
C SER A 52 -16.67 -4.60 9.79
N ASP A 53 -16.94 -5.91 9.86
CA ASP A 53 -18.24 -6.43 10.31
C ASP A 53 -18.59 -6.02 11.75
N ALA A 54 -17.59 -5.93 12.63
CA ALA A 54 -17.78 -5.49 14.00
C ALA A 54 -18.26 -4.03 14.06
N ILE A 55 -17.59 -3.13 13.32
CA ILE A 55 -17.94 -1.71 13.28
C ILE A 55 -19.26 -1.49 12.54
N ALA A 56 -19.55 -2.27 11.49
CA ALA A 56 -20.82 -2.23 10.79
C ALA A 56 -21.99 -2.64 11.71
N ARG A 57 -21.83 -3.71 12.49
CA ARG A 57 -22.82 -4.15 13.49
C ARG A 57 -23.07 -3.08 14.54
N LEU A 58 -22.01 -2.52 15.10
CA LEU A 58 -22.09 -1.44 16.09
C LEU A 58 -22.87 -0.24 15.57
N ASN A 59 -22.56 0.25 14.36
CA ASN A 59 -23.27 1.41 13.80
C ASN A 59 -24.71 1.07 13.40
N HIS A 60 -24.97 -0.12 12.87
CA HIS A 60 -26.32 -0.58 12.59
C HIS A 60 -27.19 -0.58 13.86
N GLU A 61 -26.69 -1.13 14.96
CA GLU A 61 -27.38 -1.12 16.25
C GLU A 61 -27.61 0.30 16.80
N ARG A 62 -26.61 1.19 16.67
CA ARG A 62 -26.71 2.60 17.07
C ARG A 62 -27.85 3.32 16.36
N TYR A 63 -27.98 3.15 15.05
CA TYR A 63 -29.05 3.79 14.28
C TYR A 63 -30.43 3.21 14.58
N GLN A 64 -30.52 1.90 14.88
CA GLN A 64 -31.79 1.28 15.32
C GLN A 64 -32.25 1.78 16.69
N HIS A 65 -31.32 2.03 17.61
CA HIS A 65 -31.60 2.46 18.98
C HIS A 65 -31.15 3.91 19.22
N TRP A 66 -31.38 4.77 18.23
CA TRP A 66 -30.84 6.15 18.23
C TRP A 66 -31.28 6.97 19.43
N GLU A 67 -32.53 6.83 19.88
CA GLU A 67 -33.04 7.58 21.04
C GLU A 67 -32.40 7.21 22.37
N GLN A 68 -31.84 6.01 22.46
CA GLN A 68 -31.19 5.50 23.67
C GLN A 68 -29.69 5.83 23.71
N GLN A 69 -29.14 6.36 22.61
CA GLN A 69 -27.71 6.66 22.55
C GLN A 69 -27.36 7.84 23.46
N PRO A 70 -26.21 7.78 24.16
CA PRO A 70 -25.76 8.89 24.98
C PRO A 70 -25.45 10.11 24.11
N SER A 71 -25.63 11.30 24.68
CA SER A 71 -25.24 12.55 24.02
C SER A 71 -24.09 13.24 24.76
N LYS A 72 -23.27 13.95 23.99
CA LYS A 72 -22.12 14.73 24.48
C LYS A 72 -21.92 15.97 23.60
N GLN A 73 -21.29 17.00 24.15
CA GLN A 73 -20.98 18.22 23.40
C GLN A 73 -20.05 17.91 22.22
N ALA A 74 -20.37 18.41 21.03
CA ALA A 74 -19.67 18.11 19.79
C ALA A 74 -18.14 18.24 19.91
N VAL A 75 -17.65 19.35 20.45
CA VAL A 75 -16.20 19.63 20.54
C VAL A 75 -15.47 18.68 21.50
N LEU A 76 -16.18 18.11 22.48
CA LEU A 76 -15.64 17.14 23.45
C LEU A 76 -15.91 15.69 23.07
N ALA A 77 -16.79 15.47 22.09
CA ALA A 77 -17.19 14.16 21.61
C ALA A 77 -16.29 13.70 20.48
N PHE A 78 -15.96 14.57 19.53
CA PHE A 78 -15.04 14.22 18.44
C PHE A 78 -13.64 13.97 18.98
N ASP A 79 -13.08 12.84 18.56
CA ASP A 79 -11.78 12.36 18.99
C ASP A 79 -10.98 11.95 17.76
N GLY A 80 -9.81 12.53 17.54
CA GLY A 80 -9.01 12.34 16.33
C GLY A 80 -8.00 13.48 16.15
N PRO A 81 -7.13 13.45 15.13
CA PRO A 81 -5.95 14.33 15.08
C PRO A 81 -6.30 15.82 15.17
N ALA A 82 -7.35 16.26 14.46
CA ALA A 82 -7.81 17.65 14.54
C ALA A 82 -8.35 18.03 15.93
N TYR A 83 -8.95 17.11 16.67
CA TYR A 83 -9.50 17.39 18.00
C TYR A 83 -8.42 17.25 19.09
N LYS A 84 -7.39 16.43 18.88
CA LYS A 84 -6.15 16.44 19.67
C LYS A 84 -5.40 17.76 19.51
N GLY A 85 -5.32 18.29 18.28
CA GLY A 85 -4.75 19.62 18.03
C GLY A 85 -5.57 20.76 18.64
N LEU A 86 -6.91 20.67 18.54
CA LEU A 86 -7.83 21.63 19.16
C LEU A 86 -7.77 21.58 20.69
N ASP A 87 -7.57 20.39 21.25
CA ASP A 87 -7.44 20.14 22.70
C ASP A 87 -8.53 20.88 23.51
N ALA A 88 -9.78 20.66 23.10
CA ALA A 88 -10.92 21.33 23.70
C ALA A 88 -11.03 21.19 25.23
N PRO A 89 -10.62 20.06 25.86
CA PRO A 89 -10.59 19.97 27.32
C PRO A 89 -9.65 20.97 28.03
N SER A 90 -8.66 21.55 27.34
CA SER A 90 -7.78 22.59 27.90
C SER A 90 -8.29 24.02 27.73
N LEU A 91 -9.46 24.19 27.12
CA LEU A 91 -10.11 25.49 26.96
C LEU A 91 -10.89 25.85 28.23
N SER A 92 -10.81 27.12 28.63
CA SER A 92 -11.64 27.65 29.71
C SER A 92 -13.12 27.74 29.30
N ASP A 93 -14.04 27.91 30.25
CA ASP A 93 -15.45 28.12 29.92
C ASP A 93 -15.66 29.39 29.08
N GLU A 94 -14.84 30.43 29.28
CA GLU A 94 -14.86 31.65 28.45
C GLU A 94 -14.40 31.36 27.01
N ASP A 95 -13.35 30.56 26.84
CA ASP A 95 -12.88 30.12 25.53
C ASP A 95 -13.93 29.30 24.80
N LEU A 96 -14.61 28.39 25.50
CA LEU A 96 -15.68 27.57 24.94
C LEU A 96 -16.90 28.43 24.57
N GLN A 97 -17.24 29.43 25.37
CA GLN A 97 -18.30 30.37 25.04
C GLN A 97 -17.96 31.21 23.81
N TRP A 98 -16.73 31.71 23.72
CA TRP A 98 -16.25 32.43 22.55
C TRP A 98 -16.26 31.54 21.29
N ALA A 99 -15.79 30.30 21.43
CA ALA A 99 -15.82 29.30 20.37
C ALA A 99 -17.26 28.96 19.96
N GLN A 100 -18.21 28.92 20.90
CA GLN A 100 -19.62 28.63 20.61
C GLN A 100 -20.21 29.62 19.60
N GLU A 101 -19.80 30.88 19.65
CA GLU A 101 -20.26 31.93 18.75
C GLU A 101 -19.60 31.87 17.37
N ARG A 102 -18.39 31.33 17.24
CA ARG A 102 -17.54 31.50 16.04
C ARG A 102 -17.12 30.20 15.35
N LEU A 103 -17.01 29.08 16.07
CA LEU A 103 -16.61 27.79 15.51
C LEU A 103 -17.83 27.02 15.01
N ARG A 104 -17.74 26.55 13.77
CA ARG A 104 -18.74 25.69 13.11
C ARG A 104 -18.06 24.41 12.65
N ILE A 105 -18.52 23.28 13.17
CA ILE A 105 -18.05 21.95 12.79
C ILE A 105 -18.97 21.43 11.69
N LEU A 106 -18.42 21.30 10.47
CA LEU A 106 -19.15 20.76 9.32
C LEU A 106 -19.31 19.26 9.48
N CYS A 107 -20.53 18.74 9.39
CA CYS A 107 -20.85 17.38 9.76
C CYS A 107 -21.76 16.70 8.74
N GLY A 108 -21.43 15.46 8.35
CA GLY A 108 -22.25 14.68 7.41
C GLY A 108 -23.67 14.43 7.92
N LEU A 109 -23.83 14.10 9.20
CA LEU A 109 -25.14 13.79 9.81
C LEU A 109 -25.89 15.03 10.33
N TYR A 110 -25.19 15.96 10.96
CA TYR A 110 -25.77 17.13 11.65
C TYR A 110 -25.67 18.45 10.87
N GLY A 111 -25.09 18.45 9.66
CA GLY A 111 -24.93 19.65 8.83
C GLY A 111 -23.87 20.59 9.40
N ILE A 112 -24.28 21.51 10.27
CA ILE A 112 -23.39 22.42 11.01
C ILE A 112 -23.64 22.26 12.49
N LEU A 113 -22.57 22.02 13.25
CA LEU A 113 -22.57 21.96 14.70
C LEU A 113 -21.81 23.15 15.28
N ARG A 114 -22.23 23.59 16.46
CA ARG A 114 -21.46 24.45 17.35
C ARG A 114 -20.79 23.61 18.44
N PRO A 115 -19.70 24.07 19.07
CA PRO A 115 -18.95 23.33 20.07
C PRO A 115 -19.78 22.60 21.14
N MET A 116 -20.79 23.29 21.68
CA MET A 116 -21.62 22.82 22.81
C MET A 116 -22.94 22.17 22.36
N ASP A 117 -23.14 21.98 21.05
CA ASP A 117 -24.30 21.23 20.57
C ASP A 117 -24.18 19.75 20.98
N ALA A 118 -25.27 19.18 21.46
CA ALA A 118 -25.34 17.81 21.93
C ALA A 118 -25.46 16.85 20.73
N ILE A 119 -24.47 15.99 20.56
CA ILE A 119 -24.44 14.96 19.53
C ILE A 119 -24.47 13.57 20.14
N LYS A 120 -25.09 12.64 19.41
CA LYS A 120 -25.08 11.19 19.68
C LYS A 120 -23.99 10.53 18.82
N PRO A 121 -23.47 9.37 19.22
CA PRO A 121 -22.40 8.71 18.49
C PRO A 121 -22.84 8.26 17.11
N TYR A 122 -22.11 8.67 16.07
CA TYR A 122 -22.38 8.33 14.68
C TYR A 122 -21.09 8.13 13.89
N ARG A 123 -21.18 7.54 12.70
CA ARG A 123 -20.08 7.52 11.72
C ARG A 123 -20.65 7.81 10.34
N LEU A 124 -20.49 9.05 9.87
CA LEU A 124 -20.99 9.45 8.56
C LEU A 124 -20.14 10.58 7.98
N ASP A 125 -19.32 10.22 7.00
CA ASP A 125 -18.46 11.16 6.28
C ASP A 125 -19.26 11.91 5.20
N MET A 126 -18.88 13.15 4.90
CA MET A 126 -19.64 13.99 3.95
C MET A 126 -19.65 13.41 2.53
N SER A 127 -18.60 12.67 2.14
CA SER A 127 -18.49 12.04 0.82
C SER A 127 -19.38 10.80 0.62
N LYS A 128 -20.06 10.30 1.66
CA LYS A 128 -20.81 9.05 1.56
C LYS A 128 -22.00 9.17 0.62
N LYS A 129 -22.14 8.16 -0.25
CA LYS A 129 -23.25 8.01 -1.18
C LYS A 129 -24.41 7.30 -0.48
N LEU A 130 -25.30 8.09 0.13
CA LEU A 130 -26.58 7.60 0.63
C LEU A 130 -27.61 7.71 -0.50
N ALA A 131 -27.52 6.80 -1.47
CA ALA A 131 -28.36 6.86 -2.66
C ALA A 131 -29.73 6.21 -2.44
N ASN A 132 -30.77 7.00 -2.60
CA ASN A 132 -32.18 6.64 -2.50
C ASN A 132 -32.99 7.62 -3.37
N ALA A 133 -34.33 7.48 -3.40
CA ALA A 133 -35.16 8.12 -4.43
C ALA A 133 -35.12 9.67 -4.49
N LYS A 134 -34.68 10.37 -3.44
CA LYS A 134 -34.65 11.85 -3.34
C LYS A 134 -33.25 12.50 -3.46
N TRP A 135 -32.15 11.76 -3.36
CA TRP A 135 -30.79 12.25 -3.14
C TRP A 135 -29.76 11.18 -3.44
N LYS A 136 -28.66 11.59 -4.10
CA LYS A 136 -27.58 10.70 -4.55
C LYS A 136 -26.43 10.58 -3.55
N ASP A 137 -26.22 11.64 -2.75
CA ASP A 137 -25.14 11.80 -1.78
C ASP A 137 -25.51 12.89 -0.76
N LEU A 138 -24.70 13.05 0.28
CA LEU A 138 -24.94 14.05 1.33
C LEU A 138 -24.71 15.48 0.84
N TYR A 139 -23.89 15.71 -0.19
CA TYR A 139 -23.78 17.04 -0.80
C TYR A 139 -25.11 17.48 -1.41
N ALA A 140 -25.82 16.57 -2.09
CA ALA A 140 -27.15 16.83 -2.63
C ALA A 140 -28.21 16.98 -1.53
N PHE A 141 -28.08 16.23 -0.42
CA PHE A 141 -28.96 16.37 0.75
C PHE A 141 -28.91 17.77 1.34
N TRP A 142 -27.69 18.22 1.67
CA TRP A 142 -27.45 19.48 2.34
C TRP A 142 -27.61 20.67 1.37
N GLY A 143 -27.31 20.47 0.09
CA GLY A 143 -27.50 21.45 -0.97
C GLY A 143 -26.89 22.80 -0.61
N GLY A 144 -27.66 23.89 -0.78
CA GLY A 144 -27.26 25.24 -0.38
C GLY A 144 -27.58 25.60 1.09
N SER A 145 -28.24 24.71 1.84
CA SER A 145 -28.76 25.03 3.19
C SER A 145 -27.66 25.39 4.18
N LEU A 146 -26.49 24.74 4.08
CA LEU A 146 -25.35 25.03 4.94
C LEU A 146 -24.78 26.43 4.65
N THR A 147 -24.58 26.76 3.37
CA THR A 147 -24.13 28.09 2.93
C THR A 147 -25.11 29.18 3.37
N LEU A 148 -26.42 28.95 3.21
CA LEU A 148 -27.46 29.89 3.63
C LEU A 148 -27.42 30.13 5.16
N SER A 149 -27.21 29.09 5.95
CA SER A 149 -27.07 29.22 7.41
C SER A 149 -25.82 30.01 7.79
N LEU A 150 -24.67 29.74 7.17
CA LEU A 150 -23.44 30.52 7.42
C LEU A 150 -23.64 31.99 7.05
N ASN A 151 -24.32 32.29 5.93
CA ASN A 151 -24.63 33.67 5.52
C ASN A 151 -25.52 34.39 6.53
N ALA A 152 -26.55 33.73 7.05
CA ALA A 152 -27.43 34.31 8.05
C ALA A 152 -26.68 34.75 9.32
N GLU A 153 -25.58 34.08 9.65
CA GLU A 153 -24.70 34.45 10.76
C GLU A 153 -23.69 35.53 10.37
N LEU A 154 -23.00 35.38 9.22
CA LEU A 154 -22.03 36.36 8.72
C LEU A 154 -22.64 37.75 8.54
N LEU A 155 -23.88 37.84 8.05
CA LEU A 155 -24.57 39.10 7.84
C LEU A 155 -24.93 39.83 9.14
N ARG A 156 -24.93 39.13 10.29
CA ARG A 156 -25.11 39.75 11.62
C ARG A 156 -23.80 40.24 12.23
N MET A 157 -22.66 39.89 11.66
CA MET A 157 -21.34 40.32 12.13
C MET A 157 -20.99 41.70 11.58
N PRO A 158 -20.16 42.47 12.30
CA PRO A 158 -19.51 43.68 11.79
C PRO A 158 -18.81 43.42 10.44
N GLU A 159 -18.78 44.41 9.55
CA GLU A 159 -18.21 44.26 8.20
C GLU A 159 -16.74 43.85 8.20
N ASP A 160 -15.95 44.40 9.12
CA ASP A 160 -14.53 44.12 9.32
C ASP A 160 -14.26 42.71 9.87
N GLU A 161 -15.26 42.10 10.52
CA GLU A 161 -15.21 40.72 10.99
C GLU A 161 -15.90 39.73 10.02
N ARG A 162 -16.48 40.19 8.91
CA ARG A 162 -17.30 39.35 8.02
C ARG A 162 -16.44 38.53 7.05
N PHE A 163 -15.82 37.47 7.56
CA PHE A 163 -15.08 36.50 6.75
C PHE A 163 -15.09 35.09 7.37
N VAL A 164 -14.68 34.12 6.58
CA VAL A 164 -14.60 32.70 6.95
C VAL A 164 -13.16 32.22 6.97
N VAL A 165 -12.77 31.54 8.04
CA VAL A 165 -11.51 30.80 8.14
C VAL A 165 -11.81 29.32 7.93
N ASN A 166 -11.33 28.75 6.82
CA ASN A 166 -11.55 27.36 6.49
C ASN A 166 -10.38 26.50 7.00
N CYS A 167 -10.61 25.83 8.14
CA CYS A 167 -9.79 24.75 8.68
C CYS A 167 -10.43 23.37 8.46
N ALA A 168 -11.48 23.27 7.64
CA ALA A 168 -12.10 22.00 7.30
C ALA A 168 -11.33 21.31 6.15
N SER A 169 -11.43 20.00 6.05
CA SER A 169 -10.96 19.28 4.88
C SER A 169 -11.81 19.63 3.66
N GLN A 170 -11.24 19.46 2.46
CA GLN A 170 -11.95 19.67 1.20
C GLN A 170 -13.19 18.79 1.07
N GLU A 171 -13.18 17.60 1.69
CA GLU A 171 -14.35 16.72 1.74
C GLU A 171 -15.55 17.42 2.40
N TYR A 172 -15.36 18.05 3.56
CA TYR A 172 -16.46 18.71 4.26
C TYR A 172 -16.75 20.09 3.66
N PHE A 173 -15.72 20.84 3.30
CA PHE A 173 -15.88 22.19 2.76
C PHE A 173 -16.56 22.21 1.38
N LYS A 174 -16.50 21.11 0.61
CA LYS A 174 -17.24 20.96 -0.65
C LYS A 174 -18.77 21.04 -0.49
N ALA A 175 -19.29 20.86 0.72
CA ALA A 175 -20.72 21.07 1.02
C ALA A 175 -21.08 22.57 1.18
N ILE A 176 -20.09 23.46 1.17
CA ILE A 176 -20.26 24.91 1.18
C ILE A 176 -20.01 25.44 -0.23
N GLN A 177 -20.75 26.48 -0.63
CA GLN A 177 -20.58 27.18 -1.90
C GLN A 177 -19.80 28.48 -1.64
N PRO A 178 -18.47 28.53 -1.84
CA PRO A 178 -17.67 29.66 -1.37
C PRO A 178 -17.97 30.96 -2.11
N ALA A 179 -18.38 30.86 -3.37
CA ALA A 179 -18.77 32.02 -4.20
C ALA A 179 -20.04 32.72 -3.69
N ASP A 180 -20.88 32.00 -2.94
CA ASP A 180 -22.16 32.50 -2.44
C ASP A 180 -22.06 32.98 -0.98
N LEU A 181 -20.89 32.92 -0.35
CA LEU A 181 -20.70 33.39 1.03
C LEU A 181 -20.65 34.92 1.10
N ALA A 182 -21.24 35.48 2.16
CA ALA A 182 -21.32 36.93 2.40
C ALA A 182 -19.99 37.59 2.83
N GLY A 183 -18.87 36.89 2.71
CA GLY A 183 -17.54 37.37 3.09
C GLY A 183 -16.43 36.50 2.49
N PRO A 184 -15.17 36.98 2.45
CA PRO A 184 -14.05 36.23 1.88
C PRO A 184 -13.76 34.96 2.69
N VAL A 185 -13.17 33.98 2.01
CA VAL A 185 -12.72 32.72 2.62
C VAL A 185 -11.20 32.68 2.62
N TYR A 186 -10.62 32.44 3.78
CA TYR A 186 -9.19 32.17 3.97
C TYR A 186 -9.01 30.71 4.33
N THR A 187 -8.45 29.91 3.41
CA THR A 187 -8.20 28.49 3.62
C THR A 187 -6.83 28.26 4.24
N MET A 188 -6.77 27.53 5.35
CA MET A 188 -5.51 27.19 6.02
C MET A 188 -4.96 25.88 5.44
N ALA A 189 -3.82 25.97 4.76
CA ALA A 189 -3.17 24.85 4.10
C ALA A 189 -1.93 24.39 4.89
N PHE A 190 -1.86 23.09 5.17
CA PHE A 190 -0.77 22.46 5.89
C PHE A 190 -0.23 21.30 5.03
N PRO A 191 0.77 21.53 4.18
CA PRO A 191 1.38 20.47 3.37
C PRO A 191 2.05 19.41 4.24
N GLY A 192 1.98 18.15 3.82
CA GLY A 192 2.58 17.01 4.53
C GLY A 192 1.58 15.87 4.81
N PRO A 193 1.96 14.89 5.63
CA PRO A 193 1.13 13.75 6.00
C PRO A 193 -0.17 14.21 6.66
N SER A 194 -1.25 13.48 6.36
CA SER A 194 -2.60 13.93 6.62
C SER A 194 -2.89 13.99 8.13
N VAL A 195 -2.26 13.15 8.97
CA VAL A 195 -2.36 13.21 10.44
C VAL A 195 -1.89 14.57 10.94
N PHE A 196 -0.70 15.02 10.53
CA PHE A 196 -0.13 16.29 10.98
C PHE A 196 -0.90 17.48 10.44
N ALA A 197 -1.36 17.43 9.19
CA ALA A 197 -2.19 18.48 8.61
C ALA A 197 -3.56 18.59 9.31
N LYS A 198 -4.18 17.47 9.70
CA LYS A 198 -5.41 17.45 10.52
C LYS A 198 -5.14 18.05 11.90
N GLN A 199 -4.08 17.63 12.57
CA GLN A 199 -3.69 18.15 13.89
C GLN A 199 -3.40 19.65 13.85
N ALA A 200 -2.69 20.13 12.84
CA ALA A 200 -2.39 21.54 12.63
C ALA A 200 -3.67 22.38 12.42
N ARG A 201 -4.66 21.88 11.65
CA ARG A 201 -5.97 22.53 11.51
C ARG A 201 -6.67 22.68 12.86
N GLY A 202 -6.63 21.66 13.70
CA GLY A 202 -7.10 21.73 15.08
C GLY A 202 -6.39 22.78 15.93
N ALA A 203 -5.05 22.74 15.90
CA ALA A 203 -4.21 23.66 16.64
C ALA A 203 -4.38 25.12 16.19
N MET A 204 -4.63 25.36 14.90
CA MET A 204 -4.98 26.66 14.35
C MET A 204 -6.29 27.17 14.96
N VAL A 205 -7.33 26.34 15.04
CA VAL A 205 -8.58 26.70 15.70
C VAL A 205 -8.34 27.02 17.18
N ARG A 206 -7.53 26.24 17.89
CA ARG A 206 -7.15 26.50 19.28
C ARG A 206 -6.43 27.84 19.45
N TYR A 207 -5.47 28.13 18.57
CA TYR A 207 -4.74 29.39 18.54
C TYR A 207 -5.68 30.59 18.33
N ILE A 208 -6.57 30.50 17.34
CA ILE A 208 -7.57 31.54 17.07
C ILE A 208 -8.45 31.80 18.30
N ILE A 209 -8.89 30.74 18.98
CA ILE A 209 -9.68 30.85 20.21
C ILE A 209 -8.87 31.53 21.31
N LYS A 210 -7.71 30.97 21.69
CA LYS A 210 -6.93 31.45 22.85
C LYS A 210 -6.41 32.87 22.67
N GLU A 211 -5.93 33.21 21.48
CA GLU A 211 -5.37 34.53 21.17
C GLU A 211 -6.44 35.54 20.70
N ARG A 212 -7.73 35.13 20.67
CA ARG A 212 -8.87 35.94 20.22
C ARG A 212 -8.62 36.59 18.85
N VAL A 213 -8.09 35.80 17.91
CA VAL A 213 -7.77 36.29 16.56
C VAL A 213 -9.06 36.63 15.82
N THR A 214 -9.19 37.89 15.40
CA THR A 214 -10.35 38.41 14.67
C THR A 214 -10.02 38.98 13.29
N THR A 215 -8.75 38.98 12.88
CA THR A 215 -8.30 39.50 11.59
C THR A 215 -7.53 38.46 10.77
N PRO A 216 -7.55 38.54 9.42
CA PRO A 216 -6.75 37.66 8.57
C PRO A 216 -5.25 37.73 8.88
N GLU A 217 -4.71 38.92 9.13
CA GLU A 217 -3.29 39.11 9.45
C GLU A 217 -2.88 38.38 10.73
N GLY A 218 -3.76 38.34 11.74
CA GLY A 218 -3.50 37.61 12.98
C GLY A 218 -3.35 36.09 12.80
N LEU A 219 -3.95 35.53 11.74
CA LEU A 219 -3.83 34.09 11.43
C LEU A 219 -2.39 33.69 11.09
N LYS A 220 -1.60 34.62 10.53
CA LYS A 220 -0.20 34.38 10.12
C LYS A 220 0.73 34.13 11.31
N GLY A 221 0.32 34.51 12.52
CA GLY A 221 1.08 34.29 13.76
C GLY A 221 1.05 32.86 14.29
N PHE A 222 0.29 31.95 13.67
CA PHE A 222 0.22 30.56 14.09
C PHE A 222 1.58 29.84 13.94
N THR A 223 2.02 29.17 14.99
CA THR A 223 3.29 28.42 15.01
C THR A 223 3.14 26.94 15.39
N GLY A 224 1.92 26.42 15.49
CA GLY A 224 1.70 25.07 15.99
C GLY A 224 1.60 24.99 17.51
N THR A 225 1.69 23.76 18.01
CA THR A 225 1.61 23.51 19.47
C THR A 225 2.96 23.58 20.17
N SER A 226 4.03 23.35 19.40
CA SER A 226 5.42 23.22 19.82
C SER A 226 6.37 24.12 18.99
N GLY A 227 5.83 25.05 18.18
CA GLY A 227 6.63 25.89 17.28
C GLY A 227 7.01 25.22 15.95
N GLU A 228 6.35 24.11 15.61
CA GLU A 228 6.64 23.26 14.47
C GLU A 228 6.08 23.76 13.13
N TRP A 229 5.25 24.81 13.12
CA TRP A 229 4.68 25.39 11.90
C TRP A 229 5.12 26.83 11.70
N GLN A 230 5.24 27.26 10.44
CA GLN A 230 5.56 28.65 10.10
C GLN A 230 4.76 29.07 8.86
N PHE A 231 4.17 30.27 8.89
CA PHE A 231 3.54 30.87 7.72
C PHE A 231 4.57 31.11 6.61
N ASP A 232 4.26 30.64 5.39
CA ASP A 232 5.10 30.79 4.21
C ASP A 232 4.46 31.81 3.26
N ASP A 233 4.99 33.03 3.25
CA ASP A 233 4.48 34.12 2.40
C ASP A 233 4.67 33.81 0.90
N GLY A 234 5.72 33.08 0.53
CA GLY A 234 6.03 32.75 -0.86
C GLY A 234 5.10 31.69 -1.46
N GLN A 235 4.61 30.74 -0.64
CA GLN A 235 3.64 29.73 -1.07
C GLN A 235 2.18 30.17 -0.87
N SER A 236 1.94 31.19 -0.05
CA SER A 236 0.60 31.69 0.25
C SER A 236 0.01 32.54 -0.87
N LYS A 237 -1.32 32.53 -0.97
CA LYS A 237 -2.13 33.37 -1.86
C LYS A 237 -3.13 34.17 -1.03
N HIS A 238 -3.78 35.15 -1.65
CA HIS A 238 -4.76 36.01 -0.99
C HIS A 238 -5.86 35.24 -0.21
N SER A 239 -6.33 34.10 -0.71
CA SER A 239 -7.40 33.28 -0.09
C SER A 239 -6.91 31.92 0.45
N GLU A 240 -5.61 31.65 0.41
CA GLU A 240 -5.01 30.37 0.82
C GLU A 240 -3.71 30.65 1.57
N PHE A 241 -3.70 30.41 2.88
CA PHE A 241 -2.54 30.64 3.74
C PHE A 241 -1.84 29.32 3.98
N VAL A 242 -0.60 29.22 3.52
CA VAL A 242 0.22 28.01 3.60
C VAL A 242 1.13 28.11 4.82
N PHE A 243 1.08 27.08 5.66
CA PHE A 243 1.98 26.91 6.78
C PHE A 243 2.85 25.69 6.51
N VAL A 244 4.16 25.87 6.52
CA VAL A 244 5.13 24.80 6.32
C VAL A 244 5.63 24.30 7.66
N ARG A 245 5.82 22.99 7.76
CA ARG A 245 6.35 22.39 8.98
C ARG A 245 7.87 22.59 9.01
N THR A 246 8.37 23.20 10.08
CA THR A 246 9.81 23.30 10.30
C THR A 246 10.28 22.05 11.03
N ALA A 247 11.28 21.35 10.50
CA ALA A 247 11.89 20.24 11.22
C ALA A 247 12.42 20.78 12.55
N GLY A 248 11.85 20.29 13.66
CA GLY A 248 12.08 20.87 14.97
C GLY A 248 13.56 20.99 15.31
N LYS A 249 14.06 22.22 15.42
CA LYS A 249 15.08 22.51 16.42
C LYS A 249 14.40 22.36 17.76
N ALA A 250 14.54 21.19 18.36
CA ALA A 250 14.21 21.00 19.77
C ALA A 250 14.87 22.15 20.57
N THR A 251 14.04 22.96 21.23
CA THR A 251 14.49 24.02 22.10
C THR A 251 15.17 23.39 23.32
N SER A 252 16.50 23.19 23.23
CA SER A 252 17.32 22.80 24.38
C SER A 252 17.36 23.96 25.39
N LYS A 253 16.45 23.95 26.38
CA LYS A 253 16.64 24.70 27.62
C LYS A 253 17.26 23.79 28.67
N ALA A 254 18.56 24.02 28.87
CA ALA A 254 19.36 23.89 30.09
C ALA A 254 19.06 22.71 31.04
N ALA A 255 19.89 21.67 30.97
CA ALA A 255 20.29 20.90 32.15
C ALA A 255 21.80 20.63 32.06
N GLY A 256 22.55 21.23 32.98
CA GLY A 256 24.00 21.10 33.06
C GLY A 256 24.45 19.79 33.71
N LYS A 257 25.73 19.52 33.47
CA LYS A 257 26.67 18.66 34.22
C LYS A 257 26.64 17.15 33.93
N ALA A 258 27.49 16.79 32.96
CA ALA A 258 28.66 15.91 33.10
C ALA A 258 28.63 14.81 34.19
N ALA A 259 28.71 13.54 33.74
CA ALA A 259 29.45 12.48 34.42
C ALA A 259 30.04 11.51 33.39
N ALA A 260 31.36 11.32 33.47
CA ALA A 260 32.19 10.52 32.58
C ALA A 260 31.97 9.00 32.73
N LYS A 261 32.16 8.25 31.64
CA LYS A 261 32.34 6.78 31.65
C LYS A 261 33.77 6.44 31.15
N PRO A 262 34.49 5.50 31.79
CA PRO A 262 35.83 5.12 31.38
C PRO A 262 35.82 4.02 30.32
N ALA A 263 36.87 4.04 29.50
CA ALA A 263 37.19 3.09 28.45
C ALA A 263 37.53 1.69 29.01
N ALA A 264 37.07 0.63 28.34
CA ALA A 264 37.49 -0.74 28.59
C ALA A 264 38.21 -1.31 27.35
N GLN A 265 39.39 -1.86 27.62
CA GLN A 265 40.40 -2.35 26.69
C GLN A 265 40.02 -3.66 25.98
N ARG A 266 40.43 -3.74 24.71
CA ARG A 266 40.52 -4.96 23.89
C ARG A 266 41.47 -5.99 24.54
N ARG A 267 41.01 -7.23 24.66
CA ARG A 267 41.87 -8.42 24.81
C ARG A 267 41.53 -9.45 23.73
N LYS A 268 42.56 -9.87 22.97
CA LYS A 268 42.55 -11.04 22.08
C LYS A 268 42.59 -12.33 22.91
N PRO A 269 42.10 -13.46 22.39
CA PRO A 269 42.67 -14.76 22.72
C PRO A 269 43.43 -15.37 21.53
N ARG A 270 44.42 -16.17 21.92
CA ARG A 270 45.42 -16.89 21.13
C ARG A 270 44.88 -18.18 20.51
N SER A 271 45.60 -18.59 19.47
CA SER A 271 45.59 -19.88 18.77
C SER A 271 45.71 -21.12 19.66
N GLY A 272 44.99 -22.19 19.30
CA GLY A 272 45.19 -23.57 19.74
C GLY A 272 44.81 -24.55 18.62
N ARG A 273 45.63 -25.58 18.40
CA ARG A 273 45.69 -26.50 17.25
C ARG A 273 44.54 -27.51 17.15
N SER A 274 44.19 -27.78 15.89
CA SER A 274 43.94 -29.07 15.20
C SER A 274 43.50 -30.32 15.99
N LEU A 275 42.37 -30.90 15.56
CA LEU A 275 42.16 -32.36 15.53
C LEU A 275 41.36 -32.70 14.25
N VAL A 276 42.03 -33.41 13.34
CA VAL A 276 41.49 -33.97 12.11
C VAL A 276 40.82 -35.30 12.47
N VAL A 277 39.54 -35.45 12.18
CA VAL A 277 38.86 -36.75 12.13
C VAL A 277 38.47 -37.00 10.67
N GLN A 278 39.21 -37.91 10.03
CA GLN A 278 38.83 -38.50 8.76
C GLN A 278 37.62 -39.41 8.99
N ALA A 279 36.50 -39.10 8.34
CA ALA A 279 35.44 -40.06 8.07
C ALA A 279 35.38 -40.28 6.56
N GLN A 280 35.85 -41.45 6.12
CA GLN A 280 35.59 -41.98 4.79
C GLN A 280 34.11 -42.31 4.69
N ALA A 281 33.41 -41.69 3.74
CA ALA A 281 32.11 -42.16 3.28
C ALA A 281 32.15 -42.22 1.74
N SER A 282 31.92 -43.44 1.27
CA SER A 282 31.76 -43.95 -0.08
C SER A 282 31.19 -42.98 -1.11
N ALA A 283 31.82 -42.99 -2.29
CA ALA A 283 31.38 -42.38 -3.52
C ALA A 283 29.95 -42.80 -3.92
N GLY A 284 29.02 -41.85 -3.83
CA GLY A 284 27.80 -41.79 -4.63
C GLY A 284 27.78 -40.43 -5.32
N GLY A 285 27.71 -40.42 -6.65
CA GLY A 285 27.90 -39.22 -7.46
C GLY A 285 26.93 -38.09 -7.09
N VAL A 286 27.48 -36.90 -6.80
CA VAL A 286 26.71 -35.68 -6.59
C VAL A 286 26.05 -35.28 -7.91
N GLY A 287 24.72 -35.29 -7.95
CA GLY A 287 23.94 -34.99 -9.16
C GLY A 287 24.18 -33.57 -9.69
N VAL A 288 24.28 -33.46 -11.02
CA VAL A 288 24.44 -32.20 -11.76
C VAL A 288 23.42 -31.14 -11.33
N PHE A 289 22.18 -31.56 -11.00
CA PHE A 289 21.09 -30.67 -10.58
C PHE A 289 21.27 -30.05 -9.19
N GLN A 290 21.83 -30.78 -8.21
CA GLN A 290 22.17 -30.21 -6.90
C GLN A 290 23.30 -29.18 -7.00
N LYS A 291 24.23 -29.37 -7.94
CA LYS A 291 25.31 -28.42 -8.21
C LYS A 291 24.80 -27.17 -8.95
N LEU A 292 23.87 -27.33 -9.88
CA LEU A 292 23.18 -26.21 -10.55
C LEU A 292 22.42 -25.32 -9.57
N GLY A 293 21.64 -25.91 -8.66
CA GLY A 293 20.89 -25.16 -7.64
C GLY A 293 21.78 -24.34 -6.70
N ARG A 294 22.91 -24.90 -6.27
CA ARG A 294 23.85 -24.23 -5.34
C ARG A 294 24.66 -23.10 -5.98
N VAL A 295 25.07 -23.24 -7.25
CA VAL A 295 25.85 -22.21 -7.98
C VAL A 295 25.00 -20.97 -8.32
N LEU A 296 23.68 -21.13 -8.45
CA LEU A 296 22.77 -19.98 -8.64
C LEU A 296 22.78 -19.01 -7.45
N LYS A 297 23.16 -19.46 -6.25
CA LYS A 297 23.09 -18.70 -5.00
C LYS A 297 24.25 -17.71 -4.80
N GLU A 298 25.43 -17.98 -5.34
CA GLU A 298 26.66 -17.23 -5.01
C GLU A 298 26.81 -15.88 -5.74
N LYS A 299 25.99 -15.57 -6.77
CA LYS A 299 26.10 -14.33 -7.57
C LYS A 299 25.10 -13.22 -7.24
N ALA A 300 24.26 -13.38 -6.22
CA ALA A 300 23.17 -12.42 -5.91
C ALA A 300 23.62 -11.07 -5.31
N GLN A 301 24.90 -10.89 -4.95
CA GLN A 301 25.38 -9.71 -4.21
C GLN A 301 25.81 -8.51 -5.09
N GLY A 302 25.80 -8.63 -6.43
CA GLY A 302 26.32 -7.61 -7.34
C GLY A 302 25.32 -6.61 -7.94
N ASP A 303 24.01 -6.90 -7.93
CA ASP A 303 23.05 -6.21 -8.82
C ASP A 303 21.91 -5.45 -8.10
N LEU A 304 22.09 -5.15 -6.80
CA LEU A 304 21.18 -4.32 -6.01
C LEU A 304 20.90 -2.97 -6.70
N ASP A 305 21.94 -2.31 -7.22
CA ASP A 305 21.83 -0.97 -7.82
C ASP A 305 20.89 -0.92 -9.04
N ARG A 306 20.77 -2.03 -9.78
CA ARG A 306 19.85 -2.11 -10.93
C ARG A 306 18.41 -2.31 -10.48
N ILE A 307 18.19 -3.14 -9.45
CA ILE A 307 16.90 -3.29 -8.78
C ILE A 307 16.46 -1.95 -8.17
N PHE A 308 17.40 -1.18 -7.59
CA PHE A 308 17.16 0.16 -7.04
C PHE A 308 16.68 1.18 -8.08
N LYS A 309 17.28 1.21 -9.28
CA LYS A 309 16.78 2.09 -10.38
C LYS A 309 15.33 1.76 -10.74
N GLY A 310 15.03 0.47 -10.75
CA GLY A 310 13.72 -0.10 -10.99
C GLY A 310 12.60 0.33 -10.05
N ALA A 311 12.90 0.32 -8.76
CA ALA A 311 11.94 0.58 -7.69
C ALA A 311 11.61 2.07 -7.47
N SER A 312 12.18 2.98 -8.27
CA SER A 312 12.15 4.43 -8.05
C SER A 312 10.75 5.02 -7.81
N LYS A 313 9.72 4.67 -8.59
CA LYS A 313 8.35 5.19 -8.37
C LYS A 313 7.66 4.59 -7.14
N THR A 314 7.89 3.31 -6.85
CA THR A 314 7.35 2.72 -5.61
C THR A 314 8.02 3.39 -4.40
N ARG A 315 9.32 3.64 -4.46
CA ARG A 315 10.06 4.39 -3.43
C ARG A 315 9.53 5.82 -3.26
N GLU A 316 9.30 6.56 -4.35
CA GLU A 316 8.73 7.91 -4.30
C GLU A 316 7.38 7.92 -3.59
N LYS A 317 6.47 7.02 -3.96
CA LYS A 317 5.16 6.88 -3.32
C LYS A 317 5.25 6.47 -1.85
N LEU A 318 6.24 5.65 -1.51
CA LEU A 318 6.51 5.23 -0.13
C LEU A 318 7.29 6.28 0.67
N GLY A 319 7.72 7.40 0.07
CA GLY A 319 8.41 8.48 0.79
C GLY A 319 7.58 9.07 1.93
N VAL A 320 6.24 9.05 1.80
CA VAL A 320 5.30 9.45 2.86
C VAL A 320 5.45 8.58 4.11
N VAL A 321 5.83 7.30 3.95
CA VAL A 321 6.03 6.37 5.08
C VAL A 321 7.17 6.84 5.97
N ASP A 322 8.28 7.32 5.41
CA ASP A 322 9.41 7.79 6.21
C ASP A 322 9.03 9.03 7.04
N GLU A 323 8.22 9.93 6.47
CA GLU A 323 7.72 11.09 7.21
C GLU A 323 6.72 10.70 8.31
N LEU A 324 5.76 9.81 8.00
CA LEU A 324 4.82 9.25 8.98
C LEU A 324 5.55 8.62 10.18
N LEU A 325 6.57 7.80 9.91
CA LEU A 325 7.30 7.08 10.95
C LEU A 325 8.27 7.97 11.73
N THR A 326 8.79 9.04 11.13
CA THR A 326 9.68 10.01 11.83
C THR A 326 8.97 10.69 13.00
N TYR A 327 7.67 10.96 12.84
CA TYR A 327 6.85 11.66 13.83
C TYR A 327 5.86 10.72 14.54
N TRP A 328 6.12 9.41 14.45
CA TRP A 328 5.30 8.40 15.09
C TRP A 328 5.20 8.64 16.61
N ASN A 329 4.01 8.46 17.15
CA ASN A 329 3.74 8.38 18.57
C ASN A 329 2.61 7.38 18.84
N LEU A 330 2.49 6.92 20.08
CA LEU A 330 1.51 5.91 20.45
C LEU A 330 0.06 6.45 20.45
N GLU A 331 -0.12 7.74 20.74
CA GLU A 331 -1.44 8.36 20.82
C GLU A 331 -2.14 8.42 19.46
N ASP A 332 -1.38 8.63 18.39
CA ASP A 332 -1.82 8.70 16.99
C ASP A 332 -1.59 7.38 16.23
N ALA A 333 -1.42 6.26 16.94
CA ALA A 333 -1.07 4.99 16.32
C ALA A 333 -2.09 4.57 15.26
N GLU A 334 -3.40 4.58 15.56
CA GLU A 334 -4.41 4.13 14.59
C GLU A 334 -4.49 5.04 13.35
N ASP A 335 -4.44 6.36 13.54
CA ASP A 335 -4.42 7.31 12.41
C ASP A 335 -3.17 7.12 11.54
N THR A 336 -2.00 6.86 12.16
CA THR A 336 -0.75 6.59 11.45
C THR A 336 -0.81 5.28 10.68
N LEU A 337 -1.46 4.25 11.24
CA LEU A 337 -1.64 2.95 10.60
C LEU A 337 -2.63 3.02 9.43
N GLU A 338 -3.71 3.79 9.54
CA GLU A 338 -4.62 4.09 8.43
C GLU A 338 -3.85 4.76 7.27
N GLU A 339 -3.01 5.77 7.55
CA GLU A 339 -2.22 6.45 6.51
C GLU A 339 -1.11 5.56 5.94
N LEU A 340 -0.54 4.67 6.75
CA LEU A 340 0.39 3.64 6.26
C LEU A 340 -0.30 2.68 5.30
N GLU A 341 -1.53 2.25 5.60
CA GLU A 341 -2.33 1.40 4.71
C GLU A 341 -2.59 2.11 3.37
N GLU A 342 -3.03 3.36 3.41
CA GLU A 342 -3.27 4.19 2.21
C GLU A 342 -2.00 4.37 1.37
N ALA A 343 -0.85 4.58 2.02
CA ALA A 343 0.44 4.70 1.35
C ALA A 343 0.85 3.39 0.66
N LEU A 344 0.66 2.24 1.31
CA LEU A 344 0.91 0.92 0.72
C LEU A 344 -0.01 0.68 -0.49
N ILE A 345 -1.30 0.99 -0.38
CA ILE A 345 -2.24 0.83 -1.50
C ILE A 345 -1.84 1.71 -2.69
N THR A 346 -1.47 2.97 -2.42
CA THR A 346 -0.99 3.91 -3.45
C THR A 346 0.29 3.38 -4.12
N ALA A 347 1.14 2.68 -3.38
CA ALA A 347 2.33 1.98 -3.84
C ALA A 347 2.06 0.65 -4.56
N ASP A 348 0.81 0.41 -4.98
CA ASP A 348 0.34 -0.77 -5.71
C ASP A 348 0.34 -2.07 -4.88
N PHE A 349 0.38 -2.00 -3.54
CA PHE A 349 0.01 -3.16 -2.72
C PHE A 349 -1.51 -3.36 -2.82
N GLY A 350 -1.94 -4.59 -3.08
CA GLY A 350 -3.36 -4.93 -3.09
C GLY A 350 -4.00 -4.64 -1.73
N PRO A 351 -5.27 -4.19 -1.66
CA PRO A 351 -5.90 -3.82 -0.40
C PRO A 351 -5.81 -4.90 0.68
N ARG A 352 -5.96 -6.17 0.29
CA ARG A 352 -5.84 -7.32 1.20
C ARG A 352 -4.43 -7.46 1.77
N THR A 353 -3.41 -7.26 0.94
CA THR A 353 -2.00 -7.35 1.32
C THR A 353 -1.61 -6.20 2.23
N ALA A 354 -2.02 -4.96 1.89
CA ALA A 354 -1.76 -3.77 2.69
C ALA A 354 -2.37 -3.91 4.09
N LEU A 355 -3.66 -4.26 4.18
CA LEU A 355 -4.34 -4.49 5.44
C LEU A 355 -3.65 -5.57 6.27
N LYS A 356 -3.28 -6.70 5.67
CA LYS A 356 -2.58 -7.79 6.35
C LYS A 356 -1.24 -7.34 6.96
N ILE A 357 -0.47 -6.52 6.25
CA ILE A 357 0.79 -5.97 6.75
C ILE A 357 0.54 -5.03 7.93
N VAL A 358 -0.43 -4.11 7.78
CA VAL A 358 -0.77 -3.13 8.81
C VAL A 358 -1.35 -3.80 10.06
N ASP A 359 -2.17 -4.85 9.93
CA ASP A 359 -2.73 -5.61 11.05
C ASP A 359 -1.63 -6.29 11.89
N VAL A 360 -0.58 -6.82 11.25
CA VAL A 360 0.58 -7.40 11.96
C VAL A 360 1.30 -6.33 12.77
N ILE A 361 1.52 -5.16 12.17
CA ILE A 361 2.14 -4.02 12.86
C ILE A 361 1.25 -3.54 14.02
N ARG A 362 -0.06 -3.39 13.79
CA ARG A 362 -1.06 -3.00 14.81
C ARG A 362 -0.97 -3.91 16.02
N THR A 363 -1.07 -5.22 15.80
CA THR A 363 -1.01 -6.23 16.86
C THR A 363 0.28 -6.13 17.68
N LYS A 364 1.42 -5.90 17.03
CA LYS A 364 2.71 -5.77 17.70
C LYS A 364 2.88 -4.43 18.45
N ILE A 365 2.23 -3.36 18.01
CA ILE A 365 2.14 -2.11 18.78
C ILE A 365 1.29 -2.33 20.04
N GLU A 366 0.13 -2.97 19.91
CA GLU A 366 -0.78 -3.28 21.03
C GLU A 366 -0.12 -4.16 22.10
N ASN A 367 0.72 -5.11 21.69
CA ASN A 367 1.51 -5.96 22.58
C ASN A 367 2.72 -5.25 23.22
N GLY A 368 3.05 -4.03 22.76
CA GLY A 368 4.21 -3.28 23.25
C GLY A 368 5.56 -3.73 22.67
N ASP A 369 5.56 -4.53 21.60
CA ASP A 369 6.76 -5.02 20.90
C ASP A 369 7.40 -3.92 20.03
N LEU A 370 6.59 -3.00 19.50
CA LEU A 370 7.03 -1.88 18.66
C LEU A 370 6.80 -0.56 19.38
N LYS A 371 7.87 0.20 19.61
CA LYS A 371 7.84 1.41 20.43
C LYS A 371 8.38 2.65 19.73
N THR A 372 8.85 2.52 18.50
CA THR A 372 9.44 3.61 17.73
C THR A 372 9.08 3.46 16.26
N GLY A 373 9.11 4.57 15.51
CA GLY A 373 8.97 4.51 14.05
C GLY A 373 9.99 3.61 13.37
N ALA A 374 11.21 3.52 13.93
CA ALA A 374 12.25 2.61 13.45
C ALA A 374 11.90 1.13 13.65
N ASP A 375 11.24 0.79 14.76
CA ASP A 375 10.73 -0.57 15.01
C ASP A 375 9.63 -0.93 14.02
N ILE A 376 8.69 -0.01 13.78
CA ILE A 376 7.61 -0.19 12.82
C ILE A 376 8.15 -0.36 11.40
N ARG A 377 9.16 0.44 11.01
CA ARG A 377 9.81 0.31 9.71
C ARG A 377 10.47 -1.05 9.52
N ARG A 378 11.18 -1.52 10.56
CA ARG A 378 11.81 -2.85 10.56
C ARG A 378 10.74 -3.94 10.45
N GLU A 379 9.63 -3.80 11.18
CA GLU A 379 8.53 -4.76 11.12
C GLU A 379 7.83 -4.76 9.77
N LEU A 380 7.61 -3.59 9.16
CA LEU A 380 7.05 -3.45 7.81
C LEU A 380 7.88 -4.24 6.80
N LYS A 381 9.21 -4.01 6.81
CA LYS A 381 10.13 -4.76 5.93
C LYS A 381 10.10 -6.25 6.22
N SER A 382 10.17 -6.64 7.49
CA SER A 382 10.13 -8.05 7.92
C SER A 382 8.83 -8.74 7.51
N SER A 383 7.69 -8.06 7.62
CA SER A 383 6.37 -8.56 7.23
C SER A 383 6.34 -8.84 5.74
N ILE A 384 6.82 -7.91 4.91
CA ILE A 384 6.86 -8.07 3.44
C ILE A 384 7.81 -9.21 3.03
N VAL A 385 9.01 -9.30 3.63
CA VAL A 385 9.93 -10.42 3.40
C VAL A 385 9.28 -11.75 3.81
N GLY A 386 8.55 -11.76 4.93
CA GLY A 386 7.78 -12.92 5.38
C GLY A 386 6.73 -13.37 4.36
N LEU A 387 5.98 -12.43 3.79
CA LEU A 387 5.02 -12.75 2.71
C LEU A 387 5.72 -13.37 1.49
N LEU A 388 6.86 -12.81 1.08
CA LEU A 388 7.60 -13.28 -0.09
C LEU A 388 8.25 -14.67 0.11
N THR A 389 8.69 -14.98 1.33
CA THR A 389 9.45 -16.20 1.63
C THR A 389 8.61 -17.33 2.19
N GLN A 390 7.76 -17.05 3.19
CA GLN A 390 6.99 -18.09 3.89
C GLN A 390 5.77 -18.53 3.08
N ARG A 391 5.11 -17.59 2.39
CA ARG A 391 3.94 -17.89 1.55
C ARG A 391 4.33 -18.27 0.13
N GLY A 392 5.38 -17.65 -0.41
CA GLY A 392 5.91 -17.99 -1.73
C GLY A 392 6.65 -19.33 -1.78
N GLY A 393 7.34 -19.73 -0.71
CA GLY A 393 8.19 -20.91 -0.72
C GLY A 393 9.55 -20.65 -1.39
N SER A 394 10.23 -21.72 -1.85
CA SER A 394 11.59 -21.60 -2.39
C SER A 394 11.63 -20.88 -3.74
N SER A 395 12.50 -19.88 -3.86
CA SER A 395 12.84 -19.21 -5.12
C SER A 395 13.74 -20.05 -6.05
N GLU A 396 14.21 -21.22 -5.60
CA GLU A 396 15.05 -22.11 -6.41
C GLU A 396 14.24 -22.82 -7.50
N LEU A 397 14.87 -23.09 -8.65
CA LEU A 397 14.28 -23.94 -9.70
C LEU A 397 14.25 -25.40 -9.23
N SER A 398 13.06 -25.98 -9.21
CA SER A 398 12.82 -27.36 -8.77
C SER A 398 12.94 -28.31 -9.96
N LEU A 399 14.15 -28.50 -10.46
CA LEU A 399 14.40 -29.37 -11.62
C LEU A 399 14.39 -30.87 -11.27
N GLY A 400 14.51 -31.22 -9.98
CA GLY A 400 14.56 -32.61 -9.52
C GLY A 400 15.84 -33.34 -9.96
N ASP A 401 15.84 -34.67 -9.82
CA ASP A 401 16.95 -35.55 -10.23
C ASP A 401 16.66 -36.27 -11.57
N THR A 402 15.46 -36.08 -12.12
CA THR A 402 14.97 -36.70 -13.36
C THR A 402 15.56 -36.04 -14.60
N LYS A 403 15.98 -36.84 -15.57
CA LYS A 403 16.47 -36.37 -16.88
C LYS A 403 15.52 -36.79 -18.01
N PRO A 404 15.01 -35.85 -18.82
CA PRO A 404 15.17 -34.40 -18.71
C PRO A 404 14.24 -33.79 -17.64
N ALA A 405 14.68 -32.72 -16.99
CA ALA A 405 13.79 -31.81 -16.29
C ALA A 405 13.04 -30.95 -17.34
N VAL A 406 11.75 -30.65 -17.11
CA VAL A 406 10.92 -29.94 -18.10
C VAL A 406 10.32 -28.68 -17.46
N VAL A 407 10.62 -27.53 -18.07
CA VAL A 407 10.14 -26.21 -17.68
C VAL A 407 9.17 -25.69 -18.74
N LEU A 408 7.90 -25.52 -18.38
CA LEU A 408 6.89 -24.93 -19.23
C LEU A 408 6.77 -23.43 -18.92
N VAL A 409 7.11 -22.57 -19.88
CA VAL A 409 7.07 -21.12 -19.70
C VAL A 409 5.80 -20.55 -20.33
N VAL A 410 5.02 -19.80 -19.54
CA VAL A 410 3.71 -19.24 -19.93
C VAL A 410 3.63 -17.75 -19.63
N GLY A 411 2.62 -17.08 -20.18
CA GLY A 411 2.39 -15.64 -19.99
C GLY A 411 2.01 -14.92 -21.27
N VAL A 412 1.79 -13.61 -21.18
CA VAL A 412 1.26 -12.82 -22.30
C VAL A 412 2.31 -12.32 -23.27
N ASN A 413 1.86 -11.90 -24.45
CA ASN A 413 2.69 -11.20 -25.43
C ASN A 413 3.21 -9.89 -24.82
N GLY A 414 4.46 -9.55 -25.14
CA GLY A 414 5.12 -8.36 -24.60
C GLY A 414 5.62 -8.51 -23.14
N GLY A 415 5.29 -9.60 -22.44
CA GLY A 415 5.77 -9.88 -21.08
C GLY A 415 7.23 -10.37 -21.00
N GLY A 416 7.89 -10.61 -22.14
CA GLY A 416 9.30 -11.02 -22.17
C GLY A 416 9.54 -12.54 -22.04
N LYS A 417 8.58 -13.39 -22.42
CA LYS A 417 8.70 -14.86 -22.36
C LYS A 417 9.91 -15.41 -23.11
N THR A 418 9.95 -15.24 -24.43
CA THR A 418 11.03 -15.76 -25.30
C THR A 418 12.40 -15.22 -24.87
N THR A 419 12.47 -13.95 -24.49
CA THR A 419 13.69 -13.36 -23.90
C THR A 419 14.08 -14.03 -22.58
N SER A 420 13.14 -14.28 -21.67
CA SER A 420 13.41 -14.95 -20.39
C SER A 420 13.86 -16.39 -20.59
N ILE A 421 13.27 -17.09 -21.58
CA ILE A 421 13.68 -18.46 -21.97
C ILE A 421 15.13 -18.46 -22.45
N GLY A 422 15.50 -17.54 -23.35
CA GLY A 422 16.86 -17.45 -23.85
C GLY A 422 17.90 -17.10 -22.78
N LYS A 423 17.56 -16.21 -21.84
CA LYS A 423 18.44 -15.91 -20.70
C LYS A 423 18.56 -17.11 -19.75
N LEU A 424 17.46 -17.81 -19.49
CA LEU A 424 17.47 -19.00 -18.65
C LEU A 424 18.27 -20.14 -19.31
N SER A 425 18.10 -20.37 -20.61
CA SER A 425 18.86 -21.38 -21.35
C SER A 425 20.35 -21.08 -21.32
N HIS A 426 20.75 -19.83 -21.57
CA HIS A 426 22.14 -19.41 -21.46
C HIS A 426 22.72 -19.64 -20.06
N LYS A 427 21.98 -19.26 -19.01
CA LYS A 427 22.42 -19.47 -17.62
C LYS A 427 22.60 -20.95 -17.28
N LEU A 428 21.72 -21.83 -17.74
CA LEU A 428 21.82 -23.29 -17.53
C LEU A 428 22.96 -23.90 -18.35
N SER A 429 23.12 -23.49 -19.62
CA SER A 429 24.21 -23.94 -20.48
C SER A 429 25.59 -23.51 -19.95
N GLN A 430 25.73 -22.29 -19.43
CA GLN A 430 26.96 -21.83 -18.76
C GLN A 430 27.32 -22.68 -17.53
N GLN A 431 26.33 -23.33 -16.91
CA GLN A 431 26.52 -24.25 -15.78
C GLN A 431 26.77 -25.70 -16.23
N GLY A 432 26.88 -25.94 -17.54
CA GLY A 432 27.19 -27.24 -18.13
C GLY A 432 25.98 -28.14 -18.41
N ALA A 433 24.74 -27.63 -18.27
CA ALA A 433 23.55 -28.40 -18.61
C ALA A 433 23.34 -28.47 -20.12
N LYS A 434 22.98 -29.65 -20.64
CA LYS A 434 22.53 -29.84 -22.02
C LYS A 434 21.07 -29.40 -22.13
N VAL A 435 20.84 -28.24 -22.73
CA VAL A 435 19.50 -27.62 -22.84
C VAL A 435 18.89 -27.87 -24.22
N LEU A 436 17.60 -28.24 -24.24
CA LEU A 436 16.74 -28.30 -25.43
C LEU A 436 15.60 -27.29 -25.32
N LEU A 437 15.43 -26.46 -26.34
CA LEU A 437 14.35 -25.49 -26.45
C LEU A 437 13.22 -26.02 -27.31
N ALA A 438 11.97 -25.84 -26.87
CA ALA A 438 10.78 -26.13 -27.66
C ALA A 438 10.15 -24.83 -28.16
N ALA A 439 10.13 -24.59 -29.47
CA ALA A 439 9.48 -23.42 -30.07
C ALA A 439 7.96 -23.61 -30.15
N GLY A 440 7.28 -23.56 -29.00
CA GLY A 440 5.85 -23.81 -28.89
C GLY A 440 4.92 -22.62 -29.16
N ASP A 441 5.44 -21.40 -29.37
CA ASP A 441 4.67 -20.29 -29.96
C ASP A 441 4.54 -20.51 -31.47
N THR A 442 3.78 -21.54 -31.87
CA THR A 442 3.62 -21.94 -33.28
C THR A 442 2.78 -20.96 -34.09
N PHE A 443 2.14 -19.98 -33.43
CA PHE A 443 1.33 -18.98 -34.11
C PHE A 443 2.18 -17.85 -34.71
N ARG A 444 3.30 -17.50 -34.06
CA ARG A 444 4.16 -16.38 -34.47
C ARG A 444 5.46 -16.89 -35.07
N ALA A 445 5.58 -16.85 -36.40
CA ALA A 445 6.81 -17.25 -37.11
C ALA A 445 8.07 -16.55 -36.53
N ALA A 446 7.99 -15.24 -36.29
CA ALA A 446 9.08 -14.46 -35.70
C ALA A 446 9.47 -14.89 -34.26
N ALA A 447 8.56 -15.54 -33.50
CA ALA A 447 8.90 -16.03 -32.16
C ALA A 447 9.82 -17.25 -32.23
N ALA A 448 9.61 -18.15 -33.22
CA ALA A 448 10.48 -19.28 -33.45
C ALA A 448 11.87 -18.84 -33.95
N GLU A 449 11.94 -17.86 -34.85
CA GLU A 449 13.20 -17.27 -35.32
C GLU A 449 13.96 -16.61 -34.16
N GLN A 450 13.28 -15.81 -33.34
CA GLN A 450 13.87 -15.19 -32.16
C GLN A 450 14.39 -16.23 -31.16
N LEU A 451 13.66 -17.33 -30.94
CA LEU A 451 14.11 -18.40 -30.06
C LEU A 451 15.31 -19.18 -30.64
N ALA A 452 15.39 -19.32 -31.97
CA ALA A 452 16.52 -19.95 -32.63
C ALA A 452 17.81 -19.13 -32.47
N GLU A 453 17.74 -17.80 -32.57
CA GLU A 453 18.88 -16.92 -32.25
C GLU A 453 19.34 -17.10 -30.78
N TRP A 454 18.40 -17.23 -29.84
CA TRP A 454 18.73 -17.52 -28.44
C TRP A 454 19.35 -18.91 -28.25
N ALA A 455 18.88 -19.91 -29.01
CA ALA A 455 19.46 -21.24 -29.00
C ALA A 455 20.92 -21.20 -29.44
N GLU A 456 21.21 -20.52 -30.57
CA GLU A 456 22.57 -20.34 -31.09
C GLU A 456 23.47 -19.61 -30.08
N ARG A 457 23.02 -18.48 -29.52
CA ARG A 457 23.76 -17.71 -28.51
C ARG A 457 24.05 -18.48 -27.22
N SER A 458 23.19 -19.43 -26.86
CA SER A 458 23.34 -20.23 -25.64
C SER A 458 24.00 -21.59 -25.88
N GLY A 459 24.28 -21.96 -27.14
CA GLY A 459 24.71 -23.31 -27.51
C GLY A 459 23.66 -24.39 -27.23
N SER A 460 22.39 -24.00 -27.07
CA SER A 460 21.28 -24.92 -26.80
C SER A 460 20.78 -25.55 -28.09
N GLN A 461 20.23 -26.76 -27.98
CA GLN A 461 19.50 -27.37 -29.08
C GLN A 461 18.08 -26.76 -29.17
N ILE A 462 17.45 -26.81 -30.34
CA ILE A 462 16.06 -26.34 -30.53
C ILE A 462 15.24 -27.32 -31.37
N VAL A 463 13.96 -27.45 -31.03
CA VAL A 463 12.92 -28.09 -31.85
C VAL A 463 11.95 -27.02 -32.33
N VAL A 464 11.82 -26.92 -33.64
CA VAL A 464 10.87 -26.03 -34.32
C VAL A 464 9.79 -26.85 -35.02
N ALA A 465 8.64 -26.24 -35.28
CA ALA A 465 7.54 -26.88 -35.99
C ALA A 465 7.96 -27.29 -37.40
N LYS A 466 7.65 -28.52 -37.80
CA LYS A 466 7.96 -29.07 -39.14
C LYS A 466 7.19 -28.37 -40.25
N ASN A 467 6.03 -27.80 -39.92
CA ASN A 467 5.19 -26.99 -40.81
C ASN A 467 4.22 -26.13 -39.99
N ASN A 468 3.59 -25.16 -40.64
CA ASN A 468 2.64 -24.21 -40.03
C ASN A 468 1.34 -24.85 -39.50
N LYS A 469 1.14 -26.17 -39.67
CA LYS A 469 -0.04 -26.91 -39.18
C LYS A 469 0.27 -27.78 -37.95
N GLN A 470 1.54 -27.90 -37.54
CA GLN A 470 1.88 -28.67 -36.36
C GLN A 470 1.35 -27.96 -35.11
N ARG A 471 0.57 -28.68 -34.30
CA ARG A 471 -0.01 -28.13 -33.07
C ARG A 471 1.04 -28.05 -31.94
N PRO A 472 0.97 -27.04 -31.05
CA PRO A 472 1.90 -26.88 -29.93
C PRO A 472 2.04 -28.13 -29.06
N ASP A 473 0.94 -28.79 -28.71
CA ASP A 473 0.93 -29.99 -27.88
C ASP A 473 1.69 -31.16 -28.52
N SER A 474 1.59 -31.33 -29.84
CA SER A 474 2.36 -32.31 -30.60
C SER A 474 3.86 -31.99 -30.59
N LEU A 475 4.23 -30.72 -30.79
CA LEU A 475 5.62 -30.27 -30.73
C LEU A 475 6.21 -30.48 -29.33
N MET A 476 5.46 -30.21 -28.26
CA MET A 476 5.91 -30.45 -26.89
C MET A 476 6.18 -31.93 -26.63
N TYR A 477 5.29 -32.82 -27.07
CA TYR A 477 5.48 -34.26 -26.95
C TYR A 477 6.75 -34.73 -27.68
N GLU A 478 6.92 -34.33 -28.94
CA GLU A 478 8.11 -34.68 -29.74
C GLU A 478 9.42 -34.15 -29.12
N THR A 479 9.38 -32.95 -28.54
CA THR A 479 10.56 -32.33 -27.91
C THR A 479 10.98 -33.09 -26.66
N VAL A 480 10.05 -33.42 -25.77
CA VAL A 480 10.35 -34.22 -24.57
C VAL A 480 10.82 -35.62 -24.95
N ASP A 481 10.21 -36.24 -25.96
CA ASP A 481 10.66 -37.54 -26.47
C ASP A 481 12.10 -37.53 -26.96
N ARG A 482 12.48 -36.49 -27.73
CA ARG A 482 13.85 -36.30 -28.20
C ARG A 482 14.82 -36.11 -27.04
N ALA A 483 14.50 -35.25 -26.08
CA ALA A 483 15.35 -35.01 -24.92
C ALA A 483 15.59 -36.27 -24.08
N MET A 484 14.58 -37.16 -23.96
CA MET A 484 14.73 -38.45 -23.30
C MET A 484 15.67 -39.38 -24.08
N ARG A 485 15.56 -39.44 -25.42
CA ARG A 485 16.42 -40.28 -26.27
C ARG A 485 17.87 -39.82 -26.33
N GLU A 486 18.08 -38.50 -26.26
CA GLU A 486 19.42 -37.88 -26.30
C GLU A 486 20.03 -37.65 -24.90
N GLU A 487 19.34 -38.10 -23.84
CA GLU A 487 19.77 -37.93 -22.44
C GLU A 487 20.14 -36.47 -22.10
N LEU A 488 19.30 -35.53 -22.55
CA LEU A 488 19.48 -34.11 -22.27
C LEU A 488 19.06 -33.79 -20.83
N ASP A 489 19.62 -32.73 -20.28
CA ASP A 489 19.42 -32.38 -18.87
C ASP A 489 18.13 -31.59 -18.67
N VAL A 490 17.84 -30.61 -19.54
CA VAL A 490 16.70 -29.69 -19.36
C VAL A 490 16.00 -29.41 -20.68
N VAL A 491 14.66 -29.46 -20.68
CA VAL A 491 13.80 -28.94 -21.75
C VAL A 491 13.12 -27.67 -21.27
N ILE A 492 13.21 -26.59 -22.06
CA ILE A 492 12.48 -25.34 -21.81
C ILE A 492 11.50 -25.11 -22.95
N CYS A 493 10.21 -25.06 -22.63
CA CYS A 493 9.13 -24.96 -23.59
C CYS A 493 8.61 -23.52 -23.66
N ASP A 494 8.74 -22.86 -24.82
CA ASP A 494 8.06 -21.59 -25.11
C ASP A 494 6.59 -21.84 -25.46
N THR A 495 5.72 -20.87 -25.20
CA THR A 495 4.28 -21.01 -25.49
C THR A 495 3.68 -19.73 -26.06
N SER A 496 2.53 -19.89 -26.73
CA SER A 496 1.70 -18.79 -27.20
C SER A 496 1.33 -17.82 -26.05
N GLY A 497 1.19 -16.52 -26.35
CA GLY A 497 0.90 -15.49 -25.32
C GLY A 497 -0.30 -14.58 -25.54
N ARG A 498 -1.30 -14.98 -26.32
CA ARG A 498 -2.43 -14.11 -26.69
C ARG A 498 -3.50 -14.04 -25.59
N LEU A 499 -3.52 -12.99 -24.76
CA LEU A 499 -4.54 -12.84 -23.70
C LEU A 499 -5.93 -12.45 -24.24
N HIS A 500 -6.00 -11.80 -25.42
CA HIS A 500 -7.23 -11.15 -25.90
C HIS A 500 -8.38 -12.12 -26.26
N THR A 501 -8.13 -13.44 -26.24
CA THR A 501 -9.14 -14.50 -26.42
C THR A 501 -8.92 -15.58 -25.35
N ASN A 502 -9.46 -15.34 -24.16
CA ASN A 502 -9.05 -16.02 -22.94
C ASN A 502 -9.25 -17.56 -22.94
N THR A 503 -10.31 -18.04 -23.57
CA THR A 503 -10.64 -19.48 -23.57
C THR A 503 -9.71 -20.32 -24.44
N GLY A 504 -9.42 -19.87 -25.66
CA GLY A 504 -8.61 -20.63 -26.62
C GLY A 504 -7.16 -20.82 -26.16
N LEU A 505 -6.54 -19.76 -25.62
CA LEU A 505 -5.16 -19.84 -25.12
C LEU A 505 -5.06 -20.80 -23.93
N MET A 506 -5.96 -20.67 -22.95
CA MET A 506 -5.92 -21.48 -21.73
C MET A 506 -6.10 -22.97 -22.03
N GLU A 507 -6.99 -23.32 -22.96
CA GLU A 507 -7.14 -24.70 -23.44
C GLU A 507 -5.88 -25.24 -24.13
N GLU A 508 -5.23 -24.43 -24.97
CA GLU A 508 -3.99 -24.80 -25.65
C GLU A 508 -2.86 -25.08 -24.64
N LEU A 509 -2.69 -24.21 -23.63
CA LEU A 509 -1.70 -24.40 -22.57
C LEU A 509 -1.98 -25.66 -21.74
N ALA A 510 -3.25 -25.93 -21.42
CA ALA A 510 -3.64 -27.16 -20.73
C ALA A 510 -3.38 -28.41 -21.57
N LYS A 511 -3.60 -28.35 -22.89
CA LYS A 511 -3.27 -29.44 -23.84
C LYS A 511 -1.76 -29.69 -23.89
N SER A 512 -0.95 -28.64 -23.98
CA SER A 512 0.51 -28.73 -23.95
C SER A 512 1.03 -29.34 -22.66
N LYS A 513 0.52 -28.91 -21.49
CA LYS A 513 0.87 -29.52 -20.19
C LYS A 513 0.53 -31.01 -20.16
N ARG A 514 -0.65 -31.41 -20.65
CA ARG A 514 -1.05 -32.83 -20.72
C ARG A 514 -0.18 -33.64 -21.66
N ALA A 515 0.22 -33.09 -22.81
CA ALA A 515 1.09 -33.76 -23.75
C ALA A 515 2.49 -34.02 -23.17
N ILE A 516 3.05 -33.03 -22.47
CA ILE A 516 4.31 -33.17 -21.72
C ILE A 516 4.19 -34.31 -20.68
N GLY A 517 3.16 -34.27 -19.83
CA GLY A 517 2.97 -35.27 -18.78
C GLY A 517 2.66 -36.68 -19.32
N LYS A 518 2.02 -36.78 -20.49
CA LYS A 518 1.81 -38.07 -21.18
C LYS A 518 3.13 -38.68 -21.63
N ARG A 519 4.10 -37.88 -22.06
CA ARG A 519 5.41 -38.37 -22.50
C ARG A 519 6.33 -38.71 -21.34
N LEU A 520 6.33 -37.86 -20.31
CA LEU A 520 7.14 -37.98 -19.10
C LEU A 520 6.25 -37.78 -17.87
N PRO A 521 5.82 -38.88 -17.21
CA PRO A 521 5.04 -38.79 -15.98
C PRO A 521 5.75 -37.92 -14.93
N GLY A 522 5.02 -37.00 -14.29
CA GLY A 522 5.57 -36.01 -13.36
C GLY A 522 6.00 -34.69 -14.00
N ALA A 523 6.09 -34.60 -15.32
CA ALA A 523 6.38 -33.37 -16.04
C ALA A 523 5.09 -32.55 -16.39
N PRO A 524 5.18 -31.23 -16.58
CA PRO A 524 6.36 -30.39 -16.36
C PRO A 524 6.71 -30.27 -14.87
N HIS A 525 8.01 -30.18 -14.58
CA HIS A 525 8.55 -30.05 -13.22
C HIS A 525 8.37 -28.62 -12.71
N GLU A 526 8.47 -27.64 -13.61
CA GLU A 526 8.18 -26.23 -13.34
C GLU A 526 7.22 -25.67 -14.41
N VAL A 527 6.19 -24.96 -13.99
CA VAL A 527 5.33 -24.11 -14.83
C VAL A 527 5.54 -22.67 -14.40
N ILE A 528 6.28 -21.92 -15.21
CA ILE A 528 6.76 -20.59 -14.88
C ILE A 528 5.96 -19.53 -15.65
N LEU A 529 5.32 -18.64 -14.90
CA LEU A 529 4.65 -17.48 -15.48
C LEU A 529 5.63 -16.30 -15.60
N VAL A 530 5.72 -15.73 -16.80
CA VAL A 530 6.46 -14.48 -17.03
C VAL A 530 5.49 -13.30 -16.94
N LEU A 531 5.77 -12.38 -16.01
CA LEU A 531 4.98 -11.19 -15.75
C LEU A 531 5.81 -9.93 -15.98
N ASP A 532 5.19 -8.92 -16.58
CA ASP A 532 5.76 -7.58 -16.73
C ASP A 532 5.57 -6.79 -15.43
N GLY A 533 6.67 -6.48 -14.75
CA GLY A 533 6.68 -5.77 -13.46
C GLY A 533 6.16 -4.33 -13.51
N THR A 534 5.94 -3.77 -14.70
CA THR A 534 5.41 -2.40 -14.88
C THR A 534 3.87 -2.34 -14.84
N THR A 535 3.20 -3.48 -14.95
CA THR A 535 1.72 -3.56 -15.14
C THR A 535 0.90 -3.38 -13.87
N GLY A 536 1.52 -3.34 -12.68
CA GLY A 536 0.85 -3.11 -11.41
C GLY A 536 -0.15 -4.23 -11.06
N LEU A 537 -1.23 -3.91 -10.36
CA LEU A 537 -2.22 -4.91 -9.90
C LEU A 537 -2.90 -5.70 -11.03
N ASN A 538 -2.79 -5.28 -12.30
CA ASN A 538 -3.29 -6.07 -13.44
C ASN A 538 -2.59 -7.44 -13.55
N MET A 539 -1.31 -7.53 -13.12
CA MET A 539 -0.56 -8.79 -13.14
C MET A 539 -1.17 -9.85 -12.21
N LEU A 540 -1.87 -9.43 -11.14
CA LEU A 540 -2.50 -10.34 -10.18
C LEU A 540 -3.66 -11.10 -10.80
N ASN A 541 -4.53 -10.42 -11.54
CA ASN A 541 -5.66 -11.06 -12.23
C ASN A 541 -5.15 -12.03 -13.29
N GLN A 542 -4.12 -11.63 -14.04
CA GLN A 542 -3.46 -12.50 -15.01
C GLN A 542 -2.89 -13.75 -14.33
N ALA A 543 -2.10 -13.58 -13.26
CA ALA A 543 -1.48 -14.71 -12.56
C ALA A 543 -2.52 -15.69 -12.01
N ARG A 544 -3.65 -15.20 -11.49
CA ARG A 544 -4.75 -16.02 -10.99
C ARG A 544 -5.32 -16.92 -12.08
N GLU A 545 -5.54 -16.39 -13.27
CA GLU A 545 -6.12 -17.14 -14.39
C GLU A 545 -5.19 -18.23 -14.93
N PHE A 546 -3.90 -17.89 -15.12
CA PHE A 546 -2.91 -18.90 -15.51
C PHE A 546 -2.75 -19.98 -14.43
N HIS A 547 -2.77 -19.60 -13.14
CA HIS A 547 -2.67 -20.57 -12.05
C HIS A 547 -3.85 -21.53 -12.02
N GLN A 548 -5.08 -21.05 -12.21
CA GLN A 548 -6.27 -21.89 -12.29
C GLN A 548 -6.21 -22.90 -13.46
N THR A 549 -5.62 -22.50 -14.58
CA THR A 549 -5.57 -23.33 -15.79
C THR A 549 -4.44 -24.35 -15.79
N VAL A 550 -3.22 -23.90 -15.49
CA VAL A 550 -2.01 -24.73 -15.67
C VAL A 550 -1.26 -25.02 -14.38
N GLY A 551 -1.67 -24.48 -13.23
CA GLY A 551 -1.02 -24.71 -11.94
C GLY A 551 0.42 -24.23 -11.93
N LEU A 552 0.62 -22.94 -11.72
CA LEU A 552 1.93 -22.29 -11.70
C LEU A 552 2.76 -22.73 -10.48
N THR A 553 4.07 -22.91 -10.69
CA THR A 553 5.05 -23.27 -9.65
C THR A 553 6.10 -22.18 -9.43
N GLY A 554 6.20 -21.20 -10.35
CA GLY A 554 7.13 -20.09 -10.24
C GLY A 554 6.75 -18.90 -11.09
N ILE A 555 7.34 -17.74 -10.76
CA ILE A 555 7.18 -16.49 -11.49
C ILE A 555 8.55 -15.96 -11.92
N ILE A 556 8.63 -15.45 -13.14
CA ILE A 556 9.71 -14.55 -13.59
C ILE A 556 9.11 -13.16 -13.76
N LEU A 557 9.68 -12.17 -13.06
CA LEU A 557 9.29 -10.77 -13.21
C LEU A 557 10.26 -10.09 -14.16
N THR A 558 9.77 -9.48 -15.24
CA THR A 558 10.61 -8.79 -16.21
C THR A 558 10.45 -7.28 -16.12
N LYS A 559 11.35 -6.56 -16.81
CA LYS A 559 11.34 -5.10 -16.94
C LYS A 559 11.42 -4.37 -15.59
N LEU A 560 12.09 -4.99 -14.62
CA LEU A 560 12.28 -4.36 -13.31
C LEU A 560 13.26 -3.20 -13.38
N ASP A 561 14.10 -3.10 -14.40
CA ASP A 561 14.99 -1.96 -14.68
C ASP A 561 14.24 -0.66 -15.05
N GLY A 562 12.97 -0.76 -15.42
CA GLY A 562 12.11 0.37 -15.72
C GLY A 562 11.41 0.94 -14.48
N THR A 563 10.12 1.24 -14.61
CA THR A 563 9.28 1.63 -13.45
C THR A 563 8.62 0.38 -12.87
N ALA A 564 9.30 -0.33 -11.99
CA ALA A 564 8.73 -1.47 -11.30
C ALA A 564 7.67 -1.02 -10.28
N ARG A 565 6.49 -1.66 -10.31
CA ARG A 565 5.45 -1.47 -9.30
C ARG A 565 5.57 -2.55 -8.21
N GLY A 566 6.52 -2.34 -7.30
CA GLY A 566 6.96 -3.36 -6.34
C GLY A 566 5.86 -3.88 -5.41
N GLY A 567 4.87 -3.07 -5.04
CA GLY A 567 3.75 -3.50 -4.20
C GLY A 567 2.87 -4.58 -4.86
N ALA A 568 2.72 -4.53 -6.19
CA ALA A 568 1.91 -5.49 -6.92
C ALA A 568 2.56 -6.87 -6.90
N VAL A 569 3.90 -6.91 -6.99
CA VAL A 569 4.70 -8.14 -6.90
C VAL A 569 4.47 -8.86 -5.57
N VAL A 570 4.55 -8.12 -4.45
CA VAL A 570 4.27 -8.66 -3.12
C VAL A 570 2.85 -9.23 -3.05
N SER A 571 1.89 -8.55 -3.68
CA SER A 571 0.49 -8.96 -3.68
C SER A 571 0.21 -10.23 -4.48
N VAL A 572 0.92 -10.45 -5.59
CA VAL A 572 0.84 -11.71 -6.34
C VAL A 572 1.31 -12.89 -5.49
N VAL A 573 2.48 -12.74 -4.86
CA VAL A 573 3.06 -13.80 -4.02
C VAL A 573 2.21 -14.04 -2.79
N ASP A 574 1.73 -12.98 -2.14
CA ASP A 574 0.79 -13.11 -1.05
C ASP A 574 -0.43 -13.87 -1.56
N GLU A 575 -1.24 -13.33 -2.46
CA GLU A 575 -2.52 -13.95 -2.78
C GLU A 575 -2.44 -15.39 -3.32
N LEU A 576 -1.48 -15.69 -4.19
CA LEU A 576 -1.41 -16.96 -4.91
C LEU A 576 -0.46 -17.98 -4.28
N GLY A 577 0.46 -17.57 -3.40
CA GLY A 577 1.46 -18.47 -2.81
C GLY A 577 2.43 -19.06 -3.83
N ILE A 578 2.68 -18.37 -4.94
CA ILE A 578 3.60 -18.80 -6.00
C ILE A 578 4.92 -18.03 -5.81
N PRO A 579 6.08 -18.72 -5.73
CA PRO A 579 7.36 -18.06 -5.53
C PRO A 579 7.83 -17.31 -6.78
N ILE A 580 8.49 -16.18 -6.58
CA ILE A 580 9.28 -15.55 -7.62
C ILE A 580 10.62 -16.29 -7.68
N LYS A 581 10.96 -16.79 -8.86
CA LYS A 581 12.21 -17.53 -9.12
C LYS A 581 13.30 -16.59 -9.63
N PHE A 582 12.95 -15.74 -10.60
CA PHE A 582 13.89 -14.80 -11.21
C PHE A 582 13.29 -13.42 -11.43
N VAL A 583 14.19 -12.46 -11.56
CA VAL A 583 13.92 -11.08 -11.95
C VAL A 583 14.77 -10.70 -13.15
N GLY A 584 14.15 -10.05 -14.13
CA GLY A 584 14.78 -9.46 -15.30
C GLY A 584 15.04 -7.98 -15.06
N VAL A 585 16.31 -7.60 -15.01
CA VAL A 585 16.80 -6.25 -14.64
C VAL A 585 17.53 -5.55 -15.80
N GLY A 586 17.18 -5.87 -17.03
CA GLY A 586 17.78 -5.30 -18.24
C GLY A 586 17.64 -6.20 -19.47
N GLU A 587 18.32 -5.84 -20.55
CA GLU A 587 18.21 -6.50 -21.86
C GLU A 587 19.31 -7.54 -22.13
N THR A 588 20.47 -7.44 -21.46
CA THR A 588 21.61 -8.33 -21.66
C THR A 588 21.32 -9.75 -21.15
N VAL A 589 22.11 -10.72 -21.59
CA VAL A 589 21.89 -12.15 -21.30
C VAL A 589 22.04 -12.43 -19.80
N GLU A 590 22.90 -11.66 -19.15
CA GLU A 590 23.24 -11.68 -17.75
C GLU A 590 22.17 -11.04 -16.86
N ASP A 591 21.22 -10.28 -17.42
CA ASP A 591 20.22 -9.53 -16.66
C ASP A 591 19.06 -10.38 -16.11
N LEU A 592 19.14 -11.71 -16.18
CA LEU A 592 18.21 -12.61 -15.47
C LEU A 592 18.85 -13.05 -14.15
N GLN A 593 18.37 -12.50 -13.04
CA GLN A 593 18.91 -12.72 -11.71
C GLN A 593 17.98 -13.59 -10.85
N PRO A 594 18.51 -14.49 -10.00
CA PRO A 594 17.71 -15.16 -8.99
C PRO A 594 17.02 -14.14 -8.08
N PHE A 595 15.79 -14.41 -7.68
CA PHE A 595 15.08 -13.52 -6.78
C PHE A 595 15.62 -13.65 -5.35
N ASP A 596 15.94 -12.51 -4.74
CA ASP A 596 16.24 -12.39 -3.31
C ASP A 596 15.23 -11.45 -2.65
N ALA A 597 14.41 -11.99 -1.76
CA ALA A 597 13.32 -11.25 -1.13
C ALA A 597 13.84 -10.09 -0.26
N GLN A 598 14.97 -10.29 0.43
CA GLN A 598 15.56 -9.28 1.32
C GLN A 598 16.04 -8.07 0.51
N SER A 599 16.86 -8.32 -0.51
CA SER A 599 17.35 -7.33 -1.47
C SER A 599 16.21 -6.57 -2.15
N PHE A 600 15.16 -7.28 -2.56
CA PHE A 600 13.98 -6.67 -3.16
C PHE A 600 13.28 -5.70 -2.20
N VAL A 601 13.06 -6.09 -0.94
CA VAL A 601 12.41 -5.24 0.06
C VAL A 601 13.31 -4.07 0.47
N ASP A 602 14.61 -4.29 0.60
CA ASP A 602 15.57 -3.22 0.87
C ASP A 602 15.61 -2.17 -0.25
N ALA A 603 15.38 -2.59 -1.51
CA ALA A 603 15.25 -1.68 -2.64
C ALA A 603 13.98 -0.81 -2.56
N LEU A 604 12.87 -1.35 -2.05
CA LEU A 604 11.61 -0.61 -1.86
C LEU A 604 11.66 0.35 -0.66
N PHE A 605 12.38 -0.04 0.40
CA PHE A 605 12.52 0.71 1.65
C PHE A 605 14.00 0.94 1.99
N PRO A 606 14.69 1.84 1.28
CA PRO A 606 16.11 2.11 1.49
C PRO A 606 16.37 2.67 2.88
N ALA A 607 17.50 2.32 3.50
CA ALA A 607 17.89 2.92 4.78
C ALA A 607 17.91 4.46 4.66
N SER A 608 17.34 5.12 5.67
CA SER A 608 17.30 6.58 5.76
C SER A 608 18.63 7.10 6.26
#